data_AF-A0A9N9Z3H7-F1
#
_entry.id   AF-A0A9N9Z3H7-F1
#
_cell.length_a   1.000
_cell.length_b   1.000
_cell.length_c   1.000
_cell.angle_alpha   90.00
_cell.angle_beta   90.00
_cell.angle_gamma   90.00
#
_symmetry.space_group_name_H-M   'P 1'
#
loop_
_entity.id
_entity.type
_entity.pdbx_description
1 polymer ?
#
loop_
_entity_poly.entity_id
_entity_poly.type
_entity_poly.pdbx_seq_one_letter_code
_entity_poly.pdbx_strand_id
1 'polypeptide(L)'
;MKTYALRIRFRFSAVCAVLLFTNLAASLSPISVNGAKLYDGDGKQFFVKGVIYAGKGEQDVLLDGKQCQIDAGLMKNLGVNTIRVFGADSTKDHKDCMEAFSSQDIYVWMDLTTSSKRIDATKSGWTADLYNNFTSTVDHFAEYDNILAFTLGAEVLDNTTKSSVGAVAVKAAARDIRAFRDARGYRQIPVTYSSGSVGPHLSLSGQFLACGDAKNRIEIFGIDSYSLCGDSTSTSSSFDRIYETFEQYNIPIVFTETGCVADGNSKRDFREIQRMMSALFQNKFSGAIVYEWAQQSSDFGLVEYSDSARTGTPSMLDDYSALSTVFSTISLPVTPVLSYTATETAPACPTFNSASSWAIPGDVIPPTSISGIDVGTVTSRTTIASSSSSKSASQTGTGTRTNMETGTGTGAVSEGSDQGGQQAALSGGALIGVIVGCVLAALLILAIASFFFMRRRNSRDIQEINQPRRGSPDASEGLQVDQGDTLYSTTVVSSKGEDFTEKIELPANSIGRRTPLQELDATPQNLNLGKSDADVRHIPAMNRSPLSVIKGFAPAAKASSVYEMPDTSLNHPARAQGK
;
A
#
# COMPACT_ATOMS: atom_id res chain seq x y z
N MET A 1 31.73 -77.65 24.67
CA MET A 1 30.71 -76.92 25.45
C MET A 1 30.46 -75.56 24.81
N LYS A 2 29.22 -75.06 24.86
CA LYS A 2 28.79 -73.66 24.61
C LYS A 2 29.23 -72.97 23.32
N THR A 3 28.39 -73.12 22.30
CA THR A 3 28.15 -72.12 21.24
C THR A 3 27.64 -70.80 21.81
N TYR A 4 28.14 -69.67 21.29
CA TYR A 4 27.49 -68.36 21.39
C TYR A 4 27.56 -67.65 20.03
N ALA A 5 26.51 -67.82 19.22
CA ALA A 5 26.37 -67.11 17.95
C ALA A 5 25.60 -65.79 18.19
N LEU A 6 26.31 -64.66 18.13
CA LEU A 6 25.72 -63.34 18.30
C LEU A 6 24.87 -62.96 17.07
N ARG A 7 23.56 -63.16 17.15
CA ARG A 7 22.61 -62.77 16.09
C ARG A 7 22.36 -61.26 16.08
N ILE A 8 23.19 -60.49 15.39
CA ILE A 8 22.89 -59.09 15.06
C ILE A 8 21.77 -59.07 14.02
N ARG A 9 20.53 -58.77 14.45
CA ARG A 9 19.41 -58.48 13.55
C ARG A 9 19.45 -57.01 13.15
N PHE A 10 20.09 -56.69 12.03
CA PHE A 10 19.89 -55.40 11.37
C PHE A 10 18.43 -55.32 10.87
N ARG A 11 17.57 -54.65 11.63
CA ARG A 11 16.28 -54.18 11.14
C ARG A 11 16.54 -52.95 10.27
N PHE A 12 16.50 -53.12 8.95
CA PHE A 12 16.36 -52.01 8.02
C PHE A 12 14.99 -51.36 8.25
N SER A 13 14.93 -50.42 9.19
CA SER A 13 13.79 -49.53 9.34
C SER A 13 13.92 -48.45 8.27
N ALA A 14 13.42 -48.75 7.08
CA ALA A 14 13.39 -47.82 5.96
C ALA A 14 12.44 -46.66 6.27
N VAL A 15 12.97 -45.62 6.92
CA VAL A 15 12.27 -44.34 7.08
C VAL A 15 12.28 -43.64 5.73
N CYS A 16 11.32 -44.00 4.87
CA CYS A 16 10.97 -43.23 3.69
C CYS A 16 10.32 -41.92 4.15
N ALA A 17 11.15 -40.95 4.53
CA ALA A 17 10.75 -39.56 4.65
C ALA A 17 10.42 -39.05 3.24
N VAL A 18 9.19 -39.29 2.80
CA VAL A 18 8.63 -38.65 1.61
C VAL A 18 8.54 -37.17 1.96
N LEU A 19 9.52 -36.40 1.49
CA LEU A 19 9.44 -34.95 1.43
C LEU A 19 8.36 -34.60 0.41
N LEU A 20 7.11 -34.62 0.89
CA LEU A 20 6.02 -33.84 0.31
C LEU A 20 6.47 -32.38 0.40
N PHE A 21 7.14 -31.91 -0.66
CA PHE A 21 7.14 -30.50 -1.01
C PHE A 21 5.70 -30.15 -1.44
N THR A 22 4.82 -30.08 -0.45
CA THR A 22 3.68 -29.19 -0.54
C THR A 22 4.27 -27.82 -0.80
N ASN A 23 4.10 -27.31 -2.02
CA ASN A 23 4.13 -25.88 -2.25
C ASN A 23 2.97 -25.31 -1.42
N LEU A 24 3.22 -25.03 -0.15
CA LEU A 24 2.52 -23.94 0.50
C LEU A 24 2.93 -22.74 -0.35
N ALA A 25 1.99 -22.23 -1.14
CA ALA A 25 2.05 -20.84 -1.53
C ALA A 25 2.16 -20.08 -0.20
N ALA A 26 3.33 -19.52 0.08
CA ALA A 26 3.52 -18.72 1.28
C ALA A 26 2.52 -17.57 1.17
N SER A 27 1.59 -17.48 2.11
CA SER A 27 0.65 -16.35 2.13
C SER A 27 1.46 -15.06 2.16
N LEU A 28 1.12 -14.11 1.28
CA LEU A 28 1.82 -12.84 1.18
C LEU A 28 1.81 -12.16 2.56
N SER A 29 2.97 -12.01 3.18
CA SER A 29 3.03 -11.67 4.60
C SER A 29 2.47 -10.27 4.87
N PRO A 30 1.58 -10.08 5.86
CA PRO A 30 0.98 -8.77 6.12
C PRO A 30 2.01 -7.66 6.33
N ILE A 31 1.77 -6.50 5.72
CA ILE A 31 2.54 -5.28 6.02
C ILE A 31 2.17 -4.76 7.41
N SER A 32 3.16 -4.25 8.12
CA SER A 32 3.04 -3.65 9.45
C SER A 32 3.55 -2.21 9.48
N VAL A 33 3.01 -1.40 10.39
CA VAL A 33 3.49 -0.04 10.68
C VAL A 33 4.47 -0.08 11.85
N ASN A 34 5.64 0.54 11.71
CA ASN A 34 6.56 0.80 12.80
C ASN A 34 7.10 2.24 12.67
N GLY A 35 6.73 3.10 13.62
CA GLY A 35 6.96 4.55 13.54
C GLY A 35 6.47 5.14 12.21
N ALA A 36 7.29 5.97 11.58
CA ALA A 36 7.01 6.58 10.28
C ALA A 36 7.24 5.66 9.06
N LYS A 37 7.35 4.34 9.23
CA LYS A 37 7.71 3.40 8.15
C LYS A 37 6.83 2.15 8.10
N LEU A 38 6.71 1.57 6.91
CA LEU A 38 6.05 0.29 6.65
C LEU A 38 7.09 -0.84 6.56
N TYR A 39 6.72 -2.06 6.97
CA TYR A 39 7.58 -3.24 6.93
C TYR A 39 6.83 -4.50 6.51
N ASP A 40 7.49 -5.34 5.69
CA ASP A 40 7.00 -6.68 5.33
C ASP A 40 7.26 -7.72 6.44
N GLY A 41 6.79 -8.96 6.23
CA GLY A 41 6.98 -10.07 7.17
C GLY A 41 8.44 -10.54 7.34
N ASP A 42 9.33 -10.22 6.40
CA ASP A 42 10.77 -10.42 6.54
C ASP A 42 11.44 -9.30 7.37
N GLY A 43 10.67 -8.27 7.73
CA GLY A 43 11.16 -7.07 8.42
C GLY A 43 11.93 -6.12 7.52
N LYS A 44 11.74 -6.14 6.20
CA LYS A 44 12.32 -5.17 5.26
C LYS A 44 11.40 -3.97 5.13
N GLN A 45 11.96 -2.77 5.01
CA GLN A 45 11.18 -1.56 4.77
C GLN A 45 10.38 -1.70 3.46
N PHE A 46 9.06 -1.55 3.55
CA PHE A 46 8.13 -1.60 2.43
C PHE A 46 7.87 -0.20 1.88
N PHE A 47 7.77 -0.09 0.56
CA PHE A 47 7.34 1.12 -0.14
C PHE A 47 6.23 0.78 -1.11
N VAL A 48 5.16 1.58 -1.10
CA VAL A 48 4.04 1.49 -2.03
C VAL A 48 4.49 1.90 -3.43
N LYS A 49 4.44 0.95 -4.37
CA LYS A 49 4.47 1.18 -5.81
C LYS A 49 3.09 0.84 -6.33
N GLY A 50 2.18 1.79 -6.27
CA GLY A 50 0.76 1.52 -6.40
C GLY A 50 0.13 1.99 -7.69
N VAL A 51 -1.05 1.44 -7.98
CA VAL A 51 -1.99 1.96 -9.00
C VAL A 51 -3.42 1.95 -8.45
N ILE A 52 -4.25 2.91 -8.84
CA ILE A 52 -5.69 2.90 -8.58
C ILE A 52 -6.32 1.83 -9.48
N TYR A 53 -7.00 0.84 -8.87
CA TYR A 53 -7.78 -0.17 -9.57
C TYR A 53 -9.26 0.11 -9.29
N ALA A 54 -9.92 0.78 -10.23
CA ALA A 54 -11.28 1.27 -10.08
C ALA A 54 -12.15 0.97 -11.32
N GLY A 55 -13.45 0.80 -11.06
CA GLY A 55 -14.45 0.55 -12.10
C GLY A 55 -15.03 1.85 -12.64
N LYS A 56 -16.17 1.77 -13.33
CA LYS A 56 -16.98 2.96 -13.65
C LYS A 56 -17.89 3.30 -12.48
N GLY A 57 -17.70 4.47 -11.87
CA GLY A 57 -18.43 4.84 -10.66
C GLY A 57 -18.11 3.88 -9.51
N GLU A 58 -19.15 3.36 -8.85
CA GLU A 58 -19.03 2.45 -7.70
C GLU A 58 -18.98 0.96 -8.08
N GLN A 59 -18.52 0.65 -9.29
CA GLN A 59 -18.37 -0.74 -9.69
C GLN A 59 -17.27 -1.40 -8.85
N ASP A 60 -17.68 -2.41 -8.10
CA ASP A 60 -16.78 -3.34 -7.43
C ASP A 60 -15.97 -4.13 -8.48
N VAL A 61 -14.68 -3.83 -8.55
CA VAL A 61 -13.73 -4.45 -9.48
C VAL A 61 -13.13 -5.76 -8.96
N LEU A 62 -13.40 -6.13 -7.70
CA LEU A 62 -12.79 -7.30 -7.07
C LEU A 62 -13.65 -8.57 -7.19
N LEU A 63 -14.68 -8.55 -8.06
CA LEU A 63 -15.63 -9.65 -8.24
C LEU A 63 -15.31 -10.60 -9.41
N ASP A 64 -14.51 -10.17 -10.40
CA ASP A 64 -14.08 -11.04 -11.50
C ASP A 64 -12.65 -11.54 -11.27
N GLY A 65 -12.51 -12.66 -10.57
CA GLY A 65 -11.21 -13.28 -10.29
C GLY A 65 -10.39 -13.63 -11.53
N LYS A 66 -11.01 -13.87 -12.70
CA LYS A 66 -10.27 -14.10 -13.96
C LYS A 66 -9.69 -12.81 -14.49
N GLN A 67 -10.46 -11.72 -14.44
CA GLN A 67 -9.97 -10.41 -14.84
C GLN A 67 -8.88 -9.92 -13.89
N CYS A 68 -9.07 -10.07 -12.58
CA CYS A 68 -8.04 -9.79 -11.59
C CYS A 68 -6.75 -10.58 -11.85
N GLN A 69 -6.83 -11.84 -12.29
CA GLN A 69 -5.64 -12.64 -12.62
C GLN A 69 -4.89 -12.11 -13.85
N ILE A 70 -5.60 -11.64 -14.87
CA ILE A 70 -5.00 -10.99 -16.05
C ILE A 70 -4.31 -9.68 -15.62
N ASP A 71 -5.06 -8.82 -14.93
CA ASP A 71 -4.59 -7.48 -14.56
C ASP A 71 -3.44 -7.54 -13.55
N ALA A 72 -3.52 -8.40 -12.52
CA ALA A 72 -2.45 -8.61 -11.55
C ALA A 72 -1.14 -9.06 -12.21
N GLY A 73 -1.20 -9.93 -13.22
CA GLY A 73 -0.02 -10.35 -13.97
C GLY A 73 0.63 -9.22 -14.77
N LEU A 74 -0.19 -8.33 -15.36
CA LEU A 74 0.30 -7.13 -16.06
C LEU A 74 0.87 -6.11 -15.07
N MET A 75 0.19 -5.84 -13.96
CA MET A 75 0.68 -4.99 -12.86
C MET A 75 2.00 -5.50 -12.27
N LYS A 76 2.16 -6.82 -12.12
CA LYS A 76 3.43 -7.42 -11.68
C LYS A 76 4.57 -7.13 -12.65
N ASN A 77 4.33 -7.24 -13.94
CA ASN A 77 5.31 -6.91 -14.99
C ASN A 77 5.66 -5.41 -15.02
N LEU A 78 4.70 -4.54 -14.70
CA LEU A 78 4.89 -3.09 -14.49
C LEU A 78 5.72 -2.79 -13.23
N GLY A 79 5.83 -3.74 -12.29
CA GLY A 79 6.53 -3.56 -11.02
C GLY A 79 5.67 -2.90 -9.93
N VAL A 80 4.34 -2.95 -10.06
CA VAL A 80 3.37 -2.60 -9.02
C VAL A 80 3.40 -3.65 -7.90
N ASN A 81 3.22 -3.20 -6.66
CA ASN A 81 3.05 -4.07 -5.49
C ASN A 81 1.77 -3.75 -4.68
N THR A 82 1.00 -2.74 -5.08
CA THR A 82 -0.21 -2.31 -4.36
C THR A 82 -1.28 -1.87 -5.35
N ILE A 83 -2.53 -2.28 -5.16
CA ILE A 83 -3.68 -1.58 -5.75
C ILE A 83 -4.41 -0.80 -4.68
N ARG A 84 -4.96 0.38 -5.02
CA ARG A 84 -5.98 1.05 -4.19
C ARG A 84 -7.34 0.97 -4.87
N VAL A 85 -8.36 0.60 -4.11
CA VAL A 85 -9.71 0.28 -4.60
C VAL A 85 -10.73 1.17 -3.88
N PHE A 86 -11.60 1.82 -4.66
CA PHE A 86 -12.62 2.74 -4.16
C PHE A 86 -13.89 2.01 -3.68
N GLY A 87 -13.74 1.19 -2.65
CA GLY A 87 -14.83 0.44 -2.03
C GLY A 87 -15.15 -0.89 -2.72
N ALA A 88 -15.89 -1.74 -2.00
CA ALA A 88 -16.34 -3.06 -2.43
C ALA A 88 -17.64 -3.46 -1.70
N ASP A 89 -18.45 -4.30 -2.33
CA ASP A 89 -19.70 -4.83 -1.76
C ASP A 89 -19.40 -6.02 -0.86
N SER A 90 -19.18 -5.76 0.44
CA SER A 90 -18.89 -6.77 1.47
C SER A 90 -19.93 -7.91 1.63
N THR A 91 -21.04 -7.90 0.86
CA THR A 91 -21.96 -9.04 0.74
C THR A 91 -21.56 -10.08 -0.33
N LYS A 92 -20.52 -9.80 -1.13
CA LYS A 92 -20.03 -10.67 -2.22
C LYS A 92 -18.81 -11.47 -1.81
N ASP A 93 -18.55 -12.55 -2.55
CA ASP A 93 -17.30 -13.30 -2.45
C ASP A 93 -16.22 -12.59 -3.28
N HIS A 94 -15.09 -12.31 -2.64
CA HIS A 94 -13.92 -11.62 -3.20
C HIS A 94 -12.71 -12.54 -3.37
N LYS A 95 -12.83 -13.79 -2.92
CA LYS A 95 -11.71 -14.67 -2.68
C LYS A 95 -10.82 -14.85 -3.91
N ASP A 96 -11.40 -15.20 -5.06
CA ASP A 96 -10.65 -15.48 -6.29
C ASP A 96 -9.81 -14.28 -6.74
N CYS A 97 -10.32 -13.05 -6.57
CA CYS A 97 -9.60 -11.83 -6.92
C CYS A 97 -8.52 -11.47 -5.89
N MET A 98 -8.81 -11.62 -4.59
CA MET A 98 -7.82 -11.42 -3.52
C MET A 98 -6.67 -12.42 -3.63
N GLU A 99 -6.96 -13.70 -3.95
CA GLU A 99 -5.96 -14.72 -4.27
C GLU A 99 -5.17 -14.37 -5.56
N ALA A 100 -5.83 -13.84 -6.60
CA ALA A 100 -5.15 -13.41 -7.82
C ALA A 100 -4.08 -12.33 -7.56
N PHE A 101 -4.42 -11.26 -6.83
CA PHE A 101 -3.45 -10.22 -6.46
C PHE A 101 -2.38 -10.73 -5.49
N SER A 102 -2.77 -11.51 -4.47
CA SER A 102 -1.82 -12.13 -3.51
C SER A 102 -0.78 -13.01 -4.21
N SER A 103 -1.20 -13.79 -5.23
CA SER A 103 -0.31 -14.64 -6.03
C SER A 103 0.77 -13.89 -6.82
N GLN A 104 0.63 -12.57 -6.95
CA GLN A 104 1.56 -11.67 -7.64
C GLN A 104 2.34 -10.77 -6.66
N ASP A 105 2.30 -11.04 -5.36
CA ASP A 105 2.80 -10.17 -4.29
C ASP A 105 2.18 -8.74 -4.31
N ILE A 106 0.92 -8.63 -4.74
CA ILE A 106 0.18 -7.36 -4.80
C ILE A 106 -0.77 -7.26 -3.60
N TYR A 107 -0.61 -6.18 -2.83
CA TYR A 107 -1.47 -5.83 -1.72
C TYR A 107 -2.66 -4.97 -2.17
N VAL A 108 -3.74 -4.98 -1.39
CA VAL A 108 -4.95 -4.20 -1.62
C VAL A 108 -5.12 -3.16 -0.52
N TRP A 109 -5.13 -1.88 -0.90
CA TRP A 109 -5.51 -0.74 -0.07
C TRP A 109 -6.98 -0.44 -0.36
N MET A 110 -7.84 -0.57 0.65
CA MET A 110 -9.31 -0.54 0.46
C MET A 110 -9.92 0.71 1.08
N ASP A 111 -10.60 1.53 0.28
CA ASP A 111 -11.38 2.64 0.83
C ASP A 111 -12.70 2.12 1.41
N LEU A 112 -13.05 2.52 2.65
CA LEU A 112 -14.29 2.09 3.32
C LEU A 112 -15.53 2.90 2.91
N THR A 113 -15.31 4.01 2.20
CA THR A 113 -16.34 4.94 1.76
C THR A 113 -16.99 4.52 0.46
N THR A 114 -18.28 4.80 0.34
CA THR A 114 -19.03 4.76 -0.94
C THR A 114 -19.67 6.12 -1.22
N SER A 115 -20.17 6.34 -2.43
CA SER A 115 -20.90 7.55 -2.85
C SER A 115 -22.13 7.83 -1.98
N SER A 116 -22.71 6.79 -1.36
CA SER A 116 -23.82 6.89 -0.43
C SER A 116 -23.40 6.80 1.05
N LYS A 117 -22.22 6.24 1.35
CA LYS A 117 -21.68 6.03 2.70
C LYS A 117 -20.30 6.69 2.83
N ARG A 118 -20.28 8.02 2.88
CA ARG A 118 -19.10 8.83 3.22
C ARG A 118 -19.42 9.84 4.32
N ILE A 119 -18.37 10.30 5.01
CA ILE A 119 -18.47 11.36 6.00
C ILE A 119 -18.83 12.68 5.29
N ASP A 120 -19.96 13.29 5.65
CA ASP A 120 -20.30 14.66 5.22
C ASP A 120 -19.51 15.64 6.09
N ALA A 121 -18.50 16.28 5.50
CA ALA A 121 -17.61 17.20 6.18
C ALA A 121 -18.31 18.39 6.84
N THR A 122 -19.51 18.73 6.36
CA THR A 122 -20.27 19.90 6.80
C THR A 122 -21.30 19.56 7.88
N LYS A 123 -21.38 18.30 8.31
CA LYS A 123 -22.21 17.80 9.40
C LYS A 123 -21.34 17.07 10.42
N SER A 124 -21.76 17.03 11.68
CA SER A 124 -21.12 16.19 12.71
C SER A 124 -21.53 14.71 12.53
N GLY A 125 -21.06 14.09 11.44
CA GLY A 125 -21.57 12.82 10.92
C GLY A 125 -20.62 11.63 11.03
N TRP A 126 -20.36 11.14 12.25
CA TRP A 126 -19.98 9.74 12.45
C TRP A 126 -21.20 9.02 13.04
N THR A 127 -21.85 8.18 12.22
CA THR A 127 -23.20 7.65 12.47
C THR A 127 -23.19 6.13 12.56
N ALA A 128 -24.25 5.54 13.13
CA ALA A 128 -24.37 4.08 13.19
C ALA A 128 -24.39 3.43 11.79
N ASP A 129 -24.96 4.13 10.81
CA ASP A 129 -25.00 3.69 9.41
C ASP A 129 -23.61 3.67 8.75
N LEU A 130 -22.79 4.71 8.99
CA LEU A 130 -21.38 4.74 8.54
C LEU A 130 -20.52 3.71 9.27
N TYR A 131 -20.67 3.59 10.59
CA TYR A 131 -19.98 2.57 11.40
C TYR A 131 -20.31 1.16 10.89
N ASN A 132 -21.59 0.84 10.67
CA ASN A 132 -22.01 -0.48 10.18
C ASN A 132 -21.45 -0.76 8.78
N ASN A 133 -21.47 0.21 7.86
CA ASN A 133 -20.86 0.06 6.54
C ASN A 133 -19.35 -0.23 6.63
N PHE A 134 -18.63 0.59 7.38
CA PHE A 134 -17.17 0.49 7.51
C PHE A 134 -16.78 -0.81 8.21
N THR A 135 -17.46 -1.19 9.30
CA THR A 135 -17.19 -2.44 10.02
C THR A 135 -17.56 -3.67 9.20
N SER A 136 -18.60 -3.65 8.35
CA SER A 136 -18.93 -4.75 7.43
C SER A 136 -17.79 -5.02 6.44
N THR A 137 -17.26 -3.96 5.81
CA THR A 137 -16.12 -4.07 4.89
C THR A 137 -14.85 -4.52 5.63
N VAL A 138 -14.56 -3.98 6.82
CA VAL A 138 -13.44 -4.47 7.64
C VAL A 138 -13.61 -5.94 8.03
N ASP A 139 -14.81 -6.37 8.42
CA ASP A 139 -15.07 -7.76 8.83
C ASP A 139 -14.89 -8.76 7.68
N HIS A 140 -15.28 -8.36 6.47
CA HIS A 140 -15.12 -9.16 5.26
C HIS A 140 -13.66 -9.25 4.80
N PHE A 141 -12.94 -8.12 4.79
CA PHE A 141 -11.60 -8.07 4.21
C PHE A 141 -10.45 -8.36 5.19
N ALA A 142 -10.68 -8.34 6.51
CA ALA A 142 -9.60 -8.52 7.49
C ALA A 142 -8.95 -9.92 7.50
N GLU A 143 -9.56 -10.92 6.85
CA GLU A 143 -9.00 -12.28 6.74
C GLU A 143 -7.97 -12.44 5.60
N TYR A 144 -7.90 -11.52 4.64
CA TYR A 144 -6.90 -11.57 3.58
C TYR A 144 -5.58 -10.94 4.05
N ASP A 145 -4.49 -11.70 4.06
CA ASP A 145 -3.17 -11.20 4.49
C ASP A 145 -2.67 -10.04 3.60
N ASN A 146 -3.03 -10.04 2.31
CA ASN A 146 -2.65 -9.00 1.36
C ASN A 146 -3.47 -7.70 1.46
N ILE A 147 -4.41 -7.55 2.40
CA ILE A 147 -5.02 -6.22 2.66
C ILE A 147 -3.99 -5.32 3.38
N LEU A 148 -3.52 -4.28 2.70
CA LEU A 148 -2.51 -3.35 3.21
C LEU A 148 -3.10 -2.41 4.27
N ALA A 149 -4.23 -1.77 3.96
CA ALA A 149 -4.76 -0.66 4.73
C ALA A 149 -6.25 -0.40 4.42
N PHE A 150 -6.92 0.35 5.31
CA PHE A 150 -8.30 0.79 5.13
C PHE A 150 -8.44 2.33 5.19
N THR A 151 -8.92 2.97 4.12
CA THR A 151 -9.13 4.43 4.09
C THR A 151 -10.49 4.79 4.70
N LEU A 152 -10.48 5.64 5.73
CA LEU A 152 -11.68 6.15 6.41
C LEU A 152 -12.40 7.26 5.62
N GLY A 153 -11.69 7.87 4.68
CA GLY A 153 -12.18 8.87 3.74
C GLY A 153 -11.04 9.55 3.00
N ALA A 154 -11.33 10.02 1.78
CA ALA A 154 -10.44 10.83 0.95
C ALA A 154 -11.04 12.22 0.75
N GLU A 155 -10.20 13.26 0.69
CA GLU A 155 -10.53 14.66 0.40
C GLU A 155 -11.76 15.24 1.13
N VAL A 156 -12.06 14.72 2.34
CA VAL A 156 -13.25 15.15 3.11
C VAL A 156 -13.24 16.66 3.40
N LEU A 157 -12.07 17.28 3.60
CA LEU A 157 -11.98 18.70 3.97
C LEU A 157 -11.68 19.59 2.75
N ASP A 158 -12.45 20.66 2.58
CA ASP A 158 -12.43 21.56 1.40
C ASP A 158 -11.74 22.91 1.64
N ASN A 159 -10.87 23.02 2.67
CA ASN A 159 -10.26 24.27 3.13
C ASN A 159 -11.22 25.35 3.69
N THR A 160 -12.52 25.06 3.85
CA THR A 160 -13.45 25.97 4.53
C THR A 160 -13.58 25.69 6.04
N THR A 161 -13.92 26.72 6.81
CA THR A 161 -14.21 26.58 8.24
C THR A 161 -15.33 25.57 8.50
N LYS A 162 -16.31 25.48 7.58
CA LYS A 162 -17.44 24.56 7.68
C LYS A 162 -17.04 23.11 7.48
N SER A 163 -16.13 22.79 6.57
CA SER A 163 -15.68 21.39 6.37
C SER A 163 -14.67 20.94 7.41
N SER A 164 -13.90 21.86 8.02
CA SER A 164 -12.86 21.51 9.01
C SER A 164 -13.39 20.64 10.16
N VAL A 165 -14.66 20.82 10.56
CA VAL A 165 -15.31 19.99 11.60
C VAL A 165 -15.46 18.52 11.20
N GLY A 166 -15.47 18.21 9.91
CA GLY A 166 -15.46 16.85 9.37
C GLY A 166 -14.25 16.03 9.83
N ALA A 167 -13.11 16.66 10.13
CA ALA A 167 -11.95 15.97 10.66
C ALA A 167 -12.25 15.31 12.02
N VAL A 168 -13.13 15.90 12.83
CA VAL A 168 -13.60 15.34 14.11
C VAL A 168 -14.35 14.01 13.88
N ALA A 169 -15.13 13.90 12.80
CA ALA A 169 -15.81 12.67 12.43
C ALA A 169 -14.83 11.60 11.89
N VAL A 170 -13.83 12.00 11.10
CA VAL A 170 -12.75 11.09 10.65
C VAL A 170 -11.96 10.55 11.86
N LYS A 171 -11.66 11.39 12.86
CA LYS A 171 -10.95 10.97 14.09
C LYS A 171 -11.81 10.04 14.97
N ALA A 172 -13.12 10.26 15.02
CA ALA A 172 -14.05 9.33 15.66
C ALA A 172 -14.09 7.97 14.93
N ALA A 173 -14.13 7.98 13.59
CA ALA A 173 -14.04 6.77 12.78
C ALA A 173 -12.73 6.01 13.00
N ALA A 174 -11.60 6.70 13.06
CA ALA A 174 -10.30 6.08 13.33
C ALA A 174 -10.28 5.35 14.68
N ARG A 175 -10.80 5.97 15.75
CA ARG A 175 -10.96 5.30 17.06
C ARG A 175 -11.86 4.07 16.95
N ASP A 176 -13.07 4.22 16.42
CA ASP A 176 -14.12 3.21 16.55
C ASP A 176 -13.88 2.00 15.64
N ILE A 177 -13.31 2.21 14.44
CA ILE A 177 -12.92 1.10 13.54
C ILE A 177 -11.71 0.33 14.08
N ARG A 178 -10.74 1.01 14.71
CA ARG A 178 -9.63 0.30 15.38
C ARG A 178 -10.11 -0.47 16.61
N ALA A 179 -10.99 0.13 17.42
CA ALA A 179 -11.59 -0.57 18.55
C ALA A 179 -12.40 -1.81 18.12
N PHE A 180 -13.14 -1.73 17.01
CA PHE A 180 -13.81 -2.89 16.39
C PHE A 180 -12.79 -3.95 15.92
N ARG A 181 -11.80 -3.57 15.12
CA ARG A 181 -10.72 -4.45 14.62
C ARG A 181 -10.04 -5.22 15.76
N ASP A 182 -9.69 -4.50 16.82
CA ASP A 182 -8.98 -5.05 17.97
C ASP A 182 -9.89 -5.99 18.79
N ALA A 183 -11.17 -5.63 19.00
CA ALA A 183 -12.14 -6.49 19.68
C ALA A 183 -12.46 -7.77 18.89
N ARG A 184 -12.50 -7.70 17.56
CA ARG A 184 -12.61 -8.88 16.68
C ARG A 184 -11.37 -9.79 16.75
N GLY A 185 -10.24 -9.31 17.26
CA GLY A 185 -8.98 -10.05 17.31
C GLY A 185 -8.25 -10.08 15.96
N TYR A 186 -8.53 -9.12 15.07
CA TYR A 186 -7.87 -9.02 13.77
C TYR A 186 -6.43 -8.52 13.89
N ARG A 187 -5.61 -8.84 12.87
CA ARG A 187 -4.28 -8.24 12.74
C ARG A 187 -4.41 -6.71 12.69
N GLN A 188 -3.33 -6.00 13.02
CA GLN A 188 -3.30 -4.54 13.11
C GLN A 188 -3.26 -3.88 11.72
N ILE A 189 -4.32 -4.07 10.92
CA ILE A 189 -4.50 -3.45 9.61
C ILE A 189 -4.61 -1.94 9.81
N PRO A 190 -3.69 -1.12 9.26
CA PRO A 190 -3.69 0.31 9.48
C PRO A 190 -4.93 0.99 8.89
N VAL A 191 -5.57 1.85 9.68
CA VAL A 191 -6.60 2.77 9.18
C VAL A 191 -5.97 4.09 8.74
N THR A 192 -6.47 4.67 7.64
CA THR A 192 -5.82 5.79 6.94
C THR A 192 -6.82 6.90 6.62
N TYR A 193 -6.29 8.07 6.27
CA TYR A 193 -7.06 9.17 5.72
C TYR A 193 -6.24 9.82 4.61
N SER A 194 -6.87 10.10 3.47
CA SER A 194 -6.23 10.77 2.35
C SER A 194 -6.69 12.22 2.25
N SER A 195 -5.73 13.14 2.16
CA SER A 195 -5.97 14.58 2.11
C SER A 195 -5.56 15.15 0.76
N GLY A 196 -6.39 16.01 0.18
CA GLY A 196 -6.01 16.80 -0.99
C GLY A 196 -4.81 17.70 -0.69
N SER A 197 -3.91 17.83 -1.66
CA SER A 197 -2.58 18.44 -1.47
C SER A 197 -2.54 19.97 -1.47
N VAL A 198 -3.68 20.66 -1.40
CA VAL A 198 -3.77 22.12 -1.57
C VAL A 198 -4.37 22.79 -0.34
N GLY A 199 -3.79 23.92 0.05
CA GLY A 199 -4.29 24.78 1.12
C GLY A 199 -3.86 24.34 2.54
N PRO A 200 -4.25 25.11 3.57
CA PRO A 200 -3.84 24.85 4.95
C PRO A 200 -4.32 23.49 5.49
N HIS A 201 -5.44 22.95 4.99
CA HIS A 201 -6.01 21.72 5.53
C HIS A 201 -5.18 20.47 5.26
N LEU A 202 -4.27 20.46 4.29
CA LEU A 202 -3.30 19.36 4.11
C LEU A 202 -2.49 19.12 5.40
N SER A 203 -1.85 20.17 5.92
CA SER A 203 -1.03 20.08 7.13
C SER A 203 -1.89 19.91 8.39
N LEU A 204 -3.01 20.65 8.49
CA LEU A 204 -3.85 20.66 9.69
C LEU A 204 -4.64 19.37 9.87
N SER A 205 -5.11 18.73 8.78
CA SER A 205 -5.77 17.43 8.85
C SER A 205 -4.81 16.35 9.33
N GLY A 206 -3.59 16.31 8.77
CA GLY A 206 -2.54 15.40 9.19
C GLY A 206 -2.17 15.61 10.67
N GLN A 207 -1.95 16.84 11.11
CA GLN A 207 -1.63 17.14 12.51
C GLN A 207 -2.77 16.69 13.42
N PHE A 208 -4.01 17.03 13.10
CA PHE A 208 -5.17 16.69 13.91
C PHE A 208 -5.44 15.19 14.02
N LEU A 209 -5.28 14.45 12.91
CA LEU A 209 -5.53 13.01 12.87
C LEU A 209 -4.37 12.18 13.44
N ALA A 210 -3.15 12.73 13.49
CA ALA A 210 -1.98 12.09 14.09
C ALA A 210 -1.69 12.51 15.55
N CYS A 211 -2.30 13.59 16.06
CA CYS A 211 -2.12 14.05 17.44
C CYS A 211 -3.00 13.32 18.47
N GLY A 212 -2.75 13.56 19.76
CA GLY A 212 -3.61 13.08 20.85
C GLY A 212 -3.32 11.64 21.29
N ASP A 213 -4.28 10.97 21.92
CA ASP A 213 -4.14 9.55 22.34
C ASP A 213 -4.00 8.61 21.14
N ALA A 214 -3.00 7.72 21.18
CA ALA A 214 -2.66 6.77 20.13
C ALA A 214 -3.82 5.89 19.67
N LYS A 215 -4.79 5.56 20.54
CA LYS A 215 -5.96 4.75 20.14
C LYS A 215 -6.92 5.48 19.19
N ASN A 216 -6.87 6.81 19.15
CA ASN A 216 -7.79 7.65 18.37
C ASN A 216 -7.18 8.20 17.05
N ARG A 217 -5.95 7.82 16.73
CA ARG A 217 -5.23 8.33 15.55
C ARG A 217 -5.47 7.45 14.32
N ILE A 218 -5.25 8.04 13.15
CA ILE A 218 -4.92 7.26 11.94
C ILE A 218 -3.52 6.65 12.07
N GLU A 219 -3.26 5.59 11.32
CA GLU A 219 -1.99 4.83 11.34
C GLU A 219 -1.13 5.09 10.10
N ILE A 220 -1.69 5.62 9.01
CA ILE A 220 -0.98 6.14 7.81
C ILE A 220 -1.72 7.40 7.33
N PHE A 221 -1.00 8.43 6.88
CA PHE A 221 -1.58 9.61 6.24
C PHE A 221 -1.33 9.60 4.73
N GLY A 222 -2.40 9.83 3.96
CA GLY A 222 -2.40 9.89 2.51
C GLY A 222 -2.39 11.33 1.99
N ILE A 223 -1.68 11.56 0.89
CA ILE A 223 -1.67 12.82 0.14
C ILE A 223 -2.14 12.53 -1.28
N ASP A 224 -3.24 13.17 -1.68
CA ASP A 224 -3.78 13.11 -3.03
C ASP A 224 -3.33 14.37 -3.78
N SER A 225 -2.54 14.21 -4.86
CA SER A 225 -1.86 15.32 -5.53
C SER A 225 -1.70 15.16 -7.03
N TYR A 226 -2.41 16.02 -7.76
CA TYR A 226 -2.35 16.19 -9.22
C TYR A 226 -1.64 17.48 -9.67
N SER A 227 -1.08 18.26 -8.74
CA SER A 227 -0.45 19.56 -9.04
C SER A 227 1.08 19.52 -9.14
N LEU A 228 1.69 18.36 -8.87
CA LEU A 228 3.14 18.19 -8.78
C LEU A 228 3.80 17.90 -10.14
N CYS A 229 3.53 18.72 -11.16
CA CYS A 229 3.97 18.46 -12.54
C CYS A 229 5.33 19.05 -12.91
N GLY A 230 6.17 18.19 -13.51
CA GLY A 230 7.42 18.58 -14.17
C GLY A 230 8.49 19.19 -13.26
N ASP A 231 9.61 19.58 -13.87
CA ASP A 231 10.82 20.02 -13.15
C ASP A 231 10.84 21.55 -12.89
N SER A 232 9.67 22.19 -12.76
CA SER A 232 9.60 23.65 -12.57
C SER A 232 10.09 24.08 -11.18
N THR A 233 10.51 25.34 -11.04
CA THR A 233 10.88 25.92 -9.74
C THR A 233 9.69 25.96 -8.77
N SER A 234 8.47 26.16 -9.29
CA SER A 234 7.22 26.09 -8.51
C SER A 234 6.96 24.68 -8.02
N THR A 235 7.14 23.67 -8.89
CA THR A 235 6.94 22.26 -8.55
C THR A 235 7.95 21.79 -7.51
N SER A 236 9.22 22.18 -7.68
CA SER A 236 10.29 21.94 -6.70
C SER A 236 9.93 22.54 -5.34
N SER A 237 9.49 23.81 -5.31
CA SER A 237 9.04 24.48 -4.09
C SER A 237 7.84 23.81 -3.42
N SER A 238 6.93 23.20 -4.19
CA SER A 238 5.80 22.43 -3.65
C SER A 238 6.25 21.10 -3.04
N PHE A 239 7.17 20.39 -3.67
CA PHE A 239 7.77 19.18 -3.10
C PHE A 239 8.51 19.48 -1.79
N ASP A 240 9.32 20.54 -1.76
CA ASP A 240 10.11 20.89 -0.59
C ASP A 240 9.18 21.28 0.59
N ARG A 241 8.12 22.06 0.34
CA ARG A 241 7.07 22.34 1.35
C ARG A 241 6.35 21.10 1.87
N ILE A 242 6.06 20.13 1.00
CA ILE A 242 5.46 18.85 1.41
C ILE A 242 6.45 18.08 2.31
N TYR A 243 7.74 18.05 1.95
CA TYR A 243 8.76 17.41 2.78
C TYR A 243 8.88 18.06 4.16
N GLU A 244 9.05 19.39 4.21
CA GLU A 244 9.12 20.19 5.45
C GLU A 244 7.88 20.04 6.33
N THR A 245 6.69 19.92 5.73
CA THR A 245 5.43 19.75 6.47
C THR A 245 5.37 18.41 7.22
N PHE A 246 5.92 17.35 6.62
CA PHE A 246 5.71 15.97 7.07
C PHE A 246 6.95 15.27 7.63
N GLU A 247 8.15 15.87 7.54
CA GLU A 247 9.39 15.23 8.00
C GLU A 247 9.41 14.88 9.51
N GLN A 248 8.58 15.53 10.33
CA GLN A 248 8.49 15.28 11.77
C GLN A 248 7.35 14.32 12.16
N TYR A 249 6.58 13.80 11.20
CA TYR A 249 5.44 12.93 11.51
C TYR A 249 5.88 11.55 11.99
N ASN A 250 5.15 11.02 12.98
CA ASN A 250 5.42 9.73 13.62
C ASN A 250 4.67 8.54 13.00
N ILE A 251 4.02 8.76 11.85
CA ILE A 251 3.25 7.76 11.08
C ILE A 251 3.71 7.81 9.62
N PRO A 252 3.59 6.70 8.85
CA PRO A 252 3.97 6.69 7.45
C PRO A 252 3.12 7.67 6.64
N ILE A 253 3.75 8.30 5.64
CA ILE A 253 3.11 9.20 4.68
C ILE A 253 3.18 8.55 3.30
N VAL A 254 2.07 8.50 2.56
CA VAL A 254 2.02 7.92 1.20
C VAL A 254 1.33 8.92 0.27
N PHE A 255 1.83 9.07 -0.96
CA PHE A 255 1.06 9.76 -2.01
C PHE A 255 -0.03 8.80 -2.49
N THR A 256 -1.23 8.92 -1.93
CA THR A 256 -2.33 7.94 -2.11
C THR A 256 -3.06 8.10 -3.43
N GLU A 257 -2.82 9.19 -4.14
CA GLU A 257 -3.33 9.44 -5.48
C GLU A 257 -2.45 10.47 -6.19
N THR A 258 -1.95 10.17 -7.39
CA THR A 258 -1.14 11.08 -8.21
C THR A 258 -1.03 10.55 -9.64
N GLY A 259 -0.16 11.11 -10.49
CA GLY A 259 -0.06 10.81 -11.93
C GLY A 259 -0.51 12.00 -12.75
N CYS A 260 0.18 13.13 -12.59
CA CYS A 260 -0.31 14.43 -13.01
C CYS A 260 -0.22 14.64 -14.54
N VAL A 261 -0.95 15.60 -15.09
CA VAL A 261 -0.92 15.96 -16.51
C VAL A 261 -0.35 17.37 -16.67
N ALA A 262 0.89 17.49 -17.15
CA ALA A 262 1.64 18.75 -17.14
C ALA A 262 1.06 19.83 -18.06
N ASP A 263 0.59 19.44 -19.24
CA ASP A 263 -0.20 20.26 -20.17
C ASP A 263 -1.38 19.40 -20.63
N GLY A 264 -2.59 19.96 -20.78
CA GLY A 264 -3.85 19.19 -20.90
C GLY A 264 -4.07 18.30 -22.14
N ASN A 265 -3.02 17.88 -22.85
CA ASN A 265 -2.98 16.81 -23.86
C ASN A 265 -1.62 16.04 -23.85
N SER A 266 -0.76 16.22 -22.84
CA SER A 266 0.56 15.59 -22.77
C SER A 266 0.49 14.19 -22.15
N LYS A 267 1.08 13.20 -22.82
CA LYS A 267 1.35 11.86 -22.25
C LYS A 267 2.17 12.01 -20.96
N ARG A 268 1.91 11.19 -19.96
CA ARG A 268 2.54 11.35 -18.64
C ARG A 268 3.90 10.65 -18.62
N ASP A 269 4.93 11.37 -18.16
CA ASP A 269 6.30 10.84 -18.07
C ASP A 269 6.68 10.38 -16.65
N PHE A 270 5.80 10.60 -15.67
CA PHE A 270 5.91 10.13 -14.29
C PHE A 270 7.18 10.59 -13.54
N ARG A 271 7.80 11.72 -13.94
CA ARG A 271 8.95 12.31 -13.21
C ARG A 271 8.61 12.66 -11.76
N GLU A 272 7.37 13.04 -11.48
CA GLU A 272 6.88 13.30 -10.14
C GLU A 272 6.98 12.03 -9.27
N ILE A 273 6.71 10.85 -9.84
CA ILE A 273 6.89 9.56 -9.15
C ILE A 273 8.37 9.30 -8.86
N GLN A 274 9.26 9.61 -9.81
CA GLN A 274 10.71 9.52 -9.59
C GLN A 274 11.18 10.43 -8.44
N ARG A 275 10.59 11.63 -8.30
CA ARG A 275 10.87 12.56 -7.17
C ARG A 275 10.27 12.07 -5.86
N MET A 276 8.99 11.65 -5.85
CA MET A 276 8.29 11.08 -4.68
C MET A 276 8.96 9.81 -4.13
N MET A 277 9.61 9.04 -5.01
CA MET A 277 10.34 7.83 -4.65
C MET A 277 11.86 8.02 -4.69
N SER A 278 12.35 9.26 -4.62
CA SER A 278 13.78 9.59 -4.52
C SER A 278 14.35 9.31 -3.13
N ALA A 279 15.67 9.15 -3.01
CA ALA A 279 16.35 8.88 -1.75
C ALA A 279 16.08 9.91 -0.64
N LEU A 280 15.80 11.17 -0.99
CA LEU A 280 15.37 12.19 -0.03
C LEU A 280 14.00 11.84 0.56
N PHE A 281 13.01 11.61 -0.30
CA PHE A 281 11.63 11.31 0.10
C PHE A 281 11.52 9.97 0.83
N GLN A 282 12.25 8.93 0.39
CA GLN A 282 12.28 7.60 1.01
C GLN A 282 12.65 7.58 2.52
N ASN A 283 13.27 8.66 3.02
CA ASN A 283 13.54 8.82 4.45
C ASN A 283 12.26 8.94 5.28
N LYS A 284 11.17 9.50 4.73
CA LYS A 284 9.93 9.87 5.45
C LYS A 284 8.65 9.40 4.75
N PHE A 285 8.63 9.39 3.43
CA PHE A 285 7.51 8.95 2.60
C PHE A 285 7.68 7.46 2.25
N SER A 286 6.57 6.74 2.27
CA SER A 286 6.47 5.29 2.09
C SER A 286 5.90 4.90 0.73
N GLY A 287 6.03 5.76 -0.29
CA GLY A 287 5.71 5.47 -1.69
C GLY A 287 4.57 6.30 -2.29
N ALA A 288 4.08 5.87 -3.45
CA ALA A 288 3.08 6.57 -4.26
C ALA A 288 2.14 5.59 -4.99
N ILE A 289 0.91 6.04 -5.26
CA ILE A 289 -0.15 5.32 -5.98
C ILE A 289 -0.58 6.15 -7.19
N VAL A 290 -0.45 5.60 -8.40
CA VAL A 290 -0.79 6.27 -9.66
C VAL A 290 -2.28 6.06 -10.00
N TYR A 291 -2.99 7.15 -10.26
CA TYR A 291 -4.32 7.17 -10.86
C TYR A 291 -4.18 7.13 -12.39
N GLU A 292 -4.70 6.16 -13.14
CA GLU A 292 -5.39 4.94 -12.74
C GLU A 292 -5.13 3.79 -13.73
N TRP A 293 -5.49 2.56 -13.38
CA TRP A 293 -5.22 1.39 -14.22
C TRP A 293 -5.93 1.43 -15.58
N ALA A 294 -7.27 1.51 -15.56
CA ALA A 294 -8.10 1.37 -16.76
C ALA A 294 -8.49 2.73 -17.34
N GLN A 295 -8.38 2.89 -18.67
CA GLN A 295 -8.81 4.11 -19.36
C GLN A 295 -10.29 4.44 -19.06
N GLN A 296 -10.51 5.70 -18.74
CA GLN A 296 -11.81 6.31 -18.48
C GLN A 296 -11.91 7.62 -19.26
N SER A 297 -13.06 8.29 -19.24
CA SER A 297 -13.25 9.61 -19.86
C SER A 297 -12.47 10.76 -19.21
N SER A 298 -11.64 10.46 -18.22
CA SER A 298 -10.67 11.35 -17.58
C SER A 298 -9.31 11.35 -18.29
N ASP A 299 -9.04 10.33 -19.13
CA ASP A 299 -7.78 10.09 -19.85
C ASP A 299 -6.53 9.82 -18.99
N PHE A 300 -6.70 9.18 -17.82
CA PHE A 300 -5.61 8.79 -16.89
C PHE A 300 -5.24 7.29 -16.90
N GLY A 301 -5.73 6.49 -17.85
CA GLY A 301 -5.48 5.04 -17.88
C GLY A 301 -4.04 4.66 -18.22
N LEU A 302 -3.58 3.54 -17.66
CA LEU A 302 -2.38 2.84 -18.11
C LEU A 302 -2.71 1.80 -19.20
N VAL A 303 -3.92 1.24 -19.18
CA VAL A 303 -4.38 0.24 -20.15
C VAL A 303 -5.80 0.53 -20.64
N GLU A 304 -6.12 0.14 -21.87
CA GLU A 304 -7.43 0.30 -22.49
C GLU A 304 -8.07 -1.07 -22.80
N TYR A 305 -9.35 -1.23 -22.47
CA TYR A 305 -10.12 -2.44 -22.74
C TYR A 305 -10.95 -2.26 -24.02
N SER A 306 -11.05 -3.31 -24.83
CA SER A 306 -11.86 -3.31 -26.06
C SER A 306 -13.37 -3.21 -25.81
N ASP A 307 -13.84 -3.42 -24.58
CA ASP A 307 -15.24 -3.40 -24.21
C ASP A 307 -15.51 -2.51 -22.98
N SER A 308 -16.78 -2.17 -22.79
CA SER A 308 -17.23 -1.29 -21.72
C SER A 308 -17.34 -1.96 -20.35
N ALA A 309 -17.29 -3.30 -20.29
CA ALA A 309 -17.31 -4.13 -19.08
C ALA A 309 -15.90 -4.33 -18.48
N ARG A 310 -14.85 -3.98 -19.24
CA ARG A 310 -13.43 -4.15 -18.89
C ARG A 310 -13.01 -5.61 -18.78
N THR A 311 -13.44 -6.44 -19.72
CA THR A 311 -13.09 -7.87 -19.75
C THR A 311 -12.02 -8.23 -20.80
N GLY A 312 -11.25 -9.28 -20.52
CA GLY A 312 -10.20 -9.79 -21.39
C GLY A 312 -8.84 -9.12 -21.17
N THR A 313 -7.91 -9.31 -22.11
CA THR A 313 -6.58 -8.71 -22.07
C THR A 313 -6.64 -7.29 -22.66
N PRO A 314 -6.34 -6.23 -21.89
CA PRO A 314 -6.34 -4.87 -22.39
C PRO A 314 -5.08 -4.56 -23.23
N SER A 315 -5.15 -3.52 -24.05
CA SER A 315 -3.98 -2.93 -24.70
C SER A 315 -3.26 -1.97 -23.75
N MET A 316 -1.93 -2.07 -23.68
CA MET A 316 -1.10 -1.13 -22.92
C MET A 316 -1.05 0.23 -23.63
N LEU A 317 -1.23 1.32 -22.89
CA LEU A 317 -1.06 2.68 -23.38
C LEU A 317 0.39 3.16 -23.17
N ASP A 318 0.74 4.32 -23.75
CA ASP A 318 2.09 4.90 -23.60
C ASP A 318 2.46 5.13 -22.13
N ASP A 319 1.49 5.55 -21.31
CA ASP A 319 1.67 5.83 -19.89
C ASP A 319 2.09 4.57 -19.10
N TYR A 320 1.64 3.38 -19.48
CA TYR A 320 2.15 2.11 -18.91
C TYR A 320 3.65 1.96 -19.17
N SER A 321 4.11 2.31 -20.36
CA SER A 321 5.53 2.20 -20.75
C SER A 321 6.39 3.26 -20.05
N ALA A 322 5.86 4.47 -19.89
CA ALA A 322 6.51 5.54 -19.14
C ALA A 322 6.64 5.19 -17.64
N LEU A 323 5.54 4.76 -17.01
CA LEU A 323 5.55 4.35 -15.60
C LEU A 323 6.45 3.14 -15.36
N SER A 324 6.44 2.14 -16.25
CA SER A 324 7.35 0.99 -16.22
C SER A 324 8.82 1.43 -16.23
N THR A 325 9.15 2.40 -17.09
CA THR A 325 10.50 2.97 -17.16
C THR A 325 10.89 3.60 -15.82
N VAL A 326 10.05 4.50 -15.26
CA VAL A 326 10.31 5.12 -13.95
C VAL A 326 10.44 4.06 -12.84
N PHE A 327 9.49 3.14 -12.74
CA PHE A 327 9.46 2.05 -11.76
C PHE A 327 10.63 1.08 -11.85
N SER A 328 11.28 0.95 -13.01
CA SER A 328 12.51 0.15 -13.19
C SER A 328 13.79 0.86 -12.69
N THR A 329 13.79 2.20 -12.64
CA THR A 329 14.95 3.01 -12.21
C THR A 329 15.00 3.30 -10.72
N ILE A 330 13.88 3.15 -10.01
CA ILE A 330 13.78 3.44 -8.58
C ILE A 330 14.52 2.37 -7.76
N SER A 331 15.58 2.80 -7.08
CA SER A 331 16.28 1.99 -6.07
C SER A 331 15.67 2.24 -4.70
N LEU A 332 15.14 1.19 -4.06
CA LEU A 332 14.54 1.26 -2.72
C LEU A 332 15.53 0.76 -1.65
N PRO A 333 15.74 1.50 -0.54
CA PRO A 333 16.62 1.07 0.53
C PRO A 333 15.97 -0.05 1.34
N VAL A 334 16.73 -1.11 1.57
CA VAL A 334 16.33 -2.16 2.51
C VAL A 334 16.85 -1.77 3.88
N THR A 335 16.09 -0.96 4.63
CA THR A 335 16.30 -0.74 6.06
C THR A 335 15.64 -1.91 6.81
N PRO A 336 16.37 -2.78 7.53
CA PRO A 336 15.72 -3.79 8.37
C PRO A 336 15.02 -3.15 9.58
N VAL A 337 13.84 -3.64 9.94
CA VAL A 337 13.05 -3.19 11.09
C VAL A 337 13.85 -3.20 12.40
N LEU A 338 14.74 -4.19 12.57
CA LEU A 338 15.62 -4.32 13.74
C LEU A 338 16.74 -3.26 13.81
N SER A 339 17.01 -2.55 12.71
CA SER A 339 17.93 -1.41 12.67
C SER A 339 17.24 -0.06 12.73
N TYR A 340 15.91 -0.04 12.62
CA TYR A 340 15.13 1.18 12.68
C TYR A 340 14.69 1.47 14.12
N THR A 341 14.96 2.69 14.56
CA THR A 341 14.43 3.23 15.82
C THR A 341 13.55 4.42 15.46
N ALA A 342 12.26 4.35 15.79
CA ALA A 342 11.38 5.50 15.66
C ALA A 342 11.80 6.61 16.65
N THR A 343 11.99 7.82 16.14
CA THR A 343 12.42 8.99 16.92
C THR A 343 11.38 10.11 16.91
N GLU A 344 10.49 10.06 15.94
CA GLU A 344 9.44 11.01 15.65
C GLU A 344 8.28 10.86 16.66
N THR A 345 7.83 11.99 17.21
CA THR A 345 6.72 12.05 18.17
C THR A 345 5.44 12.54 17.52
N ALA A 346 4.29 12.18 18.08
CA ALA A 346 3.00 12.69 17.62
C ALA A 346 2.99 14.23 17.58
N PRO A 347 2.47 14.85 16.51
CA PRO A 347 2.38 16.30 16.43
C PRO A 347 1.44 16.86 17.50
N ALA A 348 1.62 18.14 17.83
CA ALA A 348 0.62 18.87 18.63
C ALA A 348 -0.70 18.98 17.85
N CYS A 349 -1.84 18.89 18.54
CA CYS A 349 -3.12 19.11 17.90
C CYS A 349 -3.28 20.60 17.50
N PRO A 350 -3.73 20.90 16.28
CA PRO A 350 -3.91 22.28 15.84
C PRO A 350 -5.03 22.97 16.65
N THR A 351 -4.78 24.21 17.03
CA THR A 351 -5.76 25.07 17.70
C THR A 351 -6.62 25.82 16.68
N PHE A 352 -7.78 26.31 17.12
CA PHE A 352 -8.65 27.18 16.31
C PHE A 352 -7.85 28.31 15.65
N ASN A 353 -8.03 28.50 14.34
CA ASN A 353 -7.37 29.53 13.57
C ASN A 353 -8.26 29.98 12.41
N SER A 354 -8.76 31.22 12.49
CA SER A 354 -9.64 31.81 11.47
C SER A 354 -8.92 32.13 10.15
N ALA A 355 -7.60 32.36 10.16
CA ALA A 355 -6.83 32.67 8.96
C ALA A 355 -6.55 31.41 8.11
N SER A 356 -6.54 30.24 8.73
CA SER A 356 -6.39 28.93 8.06
C SER A 356 -7.71 28.16 7.95
N SER A 357 -8.85 28.83 8.16
CA SER A 357 -10.19 28.22 8.10
C SER A 357 -10.32 26.96 8.97
N TRP A 358 -9.74 26.95 10.17
CA TRP A 358 -9.67 25.78 11.03
C TRP A 358 -10.49 25.98 12.32
N ALA A 359 -11.62 25.28 12.42
CA ALA A 359 -12.58 25.47 13.51
C ALA A 359 -12.27 24.69 14.79
N ILE A 360 -11.36 23.71 14.75
CA ILE A 360 -11.22 22.74 15.85
C ILE A 360 -10.21 23.22 16.91
N PRO A 361 -10.60 23.35 18.19
CA PRO A 361 -9.72 23.77 19.28
C PRO A 361 -8.96 22.60 19.93
N GLY A 362 -7.87 22.13 19.33
CA GLY A 362 -7.00 21.10 19.92
C GLY A 362 -7.55 19.67 19.78
N ASP A 363 -7.32 18.80 20.78
CA ASP A 363 -7.70 17.37 20.71
C ASP A 363 -9.20 17.16 20.99
N VAL A 364 -10.05 17.50 20.03
CA VAL A 364 -11.51 17.31 20.12
C VAL A 364 -11.90 15.97 19.52
N ILE A 365 -12.47 15.08 20.35
CA ILE A 365 -12.96 13.77 19.92
C ILE A 365 -14.36 13.58 20.51
N PRO A 366 -15.41 13.32 19.71
CA PRO A 366 -16.76 13.10 20.23
C PRO A 366 -16.78 11.81 21.08
N PRO A 367 -17.63 11.68 22.10
CA PRO A 367 -17.82 10.42 22.79
C PRO A 367 -18.21 9.28 21.83
N THR A 368 -17.89 8.04 22.17
CA THR A 368 -18.30 6.83 21.42
C THR A 368 -19.80 6.55 21.47
N SER A 369 -20.62 7.49 21.98
CA SER A 369 -22.07 7.37 22.12
C SER A 369 -22.80 7.53 20.77
N ILE A 370 -22.47 6.66 19.82
CA ILE A 370 -23.29 6.42 18.62
C ILE A 370 -24.42 5.51 19.07
N SER A 371 -25.67 5.98 18.94
CA SER A 371 -26.84 5.24 19.43
C SER A 371 -26.90 3.81 18.88
N GLY A 372 -26.85 2.83 19.78
CA GLY A 372 -26.98 1.40 19.45
C GLY A 372 -25.65 0.65 19.24
N ILE A 373 -24.49 1.30 19.37
CA ILE A 373 -23.18 0.64 19.26
C ILE A 373 -22.52 0.53 20.65
N ASP A 374 -22.19 -0.70 21.03
CA ASP A 374 -21.34 -1.00 22.18
C ASP A 374 -20.21 -1.95 21.72
N VAL A 375 -18.99 -1.42 21.65
CA VAL A 375 -17.79 -2.19 21.26
C VAL A 375 -17.52 -3.35 22.24
N GLY A 376 -17.97 -3.24 23.50
CA GLY A 376 -17.89 -4.33 24.48
C GLY A 376 -18.75 -5.55 24.14
N THR A 377 -19.71 -5.42 23.21
CA THR A 377 -20.50 -6.56 22.69
C THR A 377 -19.90 -7.21 21.44
N VAL A 378 -18.83 -6.63 20.87
CA VAL A 378 -18.14 -7.19 19.70
C VAL A 378 -17.42 -8.47 20.12
N THR A 379 -17.87 -9.59 19.57
CA THR A 379 -17.26 -10.91 19.83
C THR A 379 -16.04 -11.12 18.94
N SER A 380 -14.95 -11.61 19.52
CA SER A 380 -13.75 -11.99 18.75
C SER A 380 -14.07 -13.08 17.73
N ARG A 381 -13.47 -13.03 16.53
CA ARG A 381 -13.70 -14.02 15.48
C ARG A 381 -13.11 -15.37 15.92
N THR A 382 -13.96 -16.30 16.37
CA THR A 382 -13.55 -17.62 16.88
C THR A 382 -13.10 -18.58 15.79
N THR A 383 -13.40 -18.30 14.52
CA THR A 383 -12.95 -19.06 13.36
C THR A 383 -11.82 -18.33 12.64
N ILE A 384 -10.57 -18.66 12.98
CA ILE A 384 -9.47 -18.51 12.03
C ILE A 384 -9.75 -19.52 10.92
N ALA A 385 -10.11 -19.03 9.73
CA ALA A 385 -10.19 -19.85 8.53
C ALA A 385 -8.76 -20.29 8.16
N SER A 386 -8.28 -21.36 8.80
CA SER A 386 -7.07 -22.04 8.36
C SER A 386 -7.30 -22.46 6.91
N SER A 387 -6.37 -22.12 6.03
CA SER A 387 -6.42 -22.38 4.58
C SER A 387 -6.22 -23.87 4.23
N SER A 388 -6.91 -24.76 4.95
CA SER A 388 -7.02 -26.18 4.66
C SER A 388 -8.20 -26.43 3.72
N SER A 389 -7.90 -26.76 2.47
CA SER A 389 -8.85 -27.02 1.40
C SER A 389 -9.60 -28.35 1.57
N SER A 390 -10.54 -28.41 2.52
CA SER A 390 -11.47 -29.54 2.64
C SER A 390 -12.60 -29.44 1.60
N LYS A 391 -12.34 -29.95 0.39
CA LYS A 391 -13.42 -30.29 -0.56
C LYS A 391 -14.27 -31.41 0.05
N SER A 392 -15.40 -31.06 0.65
CA SER A 392 -16.46 -32.02 0.97
C SER A 392 -17.60 -31.83 0.00
N ALA A 393 -17.94 -32.88 -0.75
CA ALA A 393 -18.92 -32.80 -1.83
C ALA A 393 -20.34 -32.68 -1.27
N SER A 394 -21.04 -31.60 -1.60
CA SER A 394 -22.47 -31.49 -1.33
C SER A 394 -23.25 -32.38 -2.30
N GLN A 395 -23.81 -33.48 -1.80
CA GLN A 395 -24.71 -34.33 -2.57
C GLN A 395 -26.15 -33.80 -2.47
N THR A 396 -26.78 -33.62 -3.63
CA THR A 396 -28.17 -33.13 -3.75
C THR A 396 -29.17 -34.06 -3.07
N GLY A 397 -30.04 -33.51 -2.21
CA GLY A 397 -31.11 -34.25 -1.54
C GLY A 397 -32.35 -33.39 -1.26
N THR A 398 -33.32 -33.43 -2.16
CA THR A 398 -34.60 -32.70 -2.06
C THR A 398 -35.58 -33.41 -1.12
N GLY A 399 -36.31 -32.70 -0.24
CA GLY A 399 -37.51 -33.30 0.40
C GLY A 399 -38.04 -32.71 1.72
N THR A 400 -39.03 -31.82 1.60
CA THR A 400 -40.29 -31.81 2.40
C THR A 400 -40.26 -31.43 3.90
N ARG A 401 -41.17 -30.52 4.30
CA ARG A 401 -41.50 -30.13 5.69
C ARG A 401 -42.37 -31.17 6.39
N THR A 402 -42.26 -31.33 7.71
CA THR A 402 -43.42 -31.39 8.64
C THR A 402 -43.05 -31.22 10.13
N ASN A 403 -44.03 -30.72 10.88
CA ASN A 403 -44.16 -30.43 12.32
C ASN A 403 -43.27 -31.12 13.39
N MET A 404 -42.76 -30.29 14.32
CA MET A 404 -43.19 -30.18 15.73
C MET A 404 -43.67 -31.46 16.46
N GLU A 405 -42.92 -31.93 17.47
CA GLU A 405 -43.32 -31.83 18.89
C GLU A 405 -42.21 -32.19 19.91
N THR A 406 -42.52 -31.99 21.19
CA THR A 406 -41.65 -31.98 22.38
C THR A 406 -41.41 -33.38 22.97
N GLY A 407 -40.25 -33.65 23.58
CA GLY A 407 -39.99 -34.92 24.28
C GLY A 407 -38.83 -34.90 25.28
N THR A 408 -39.10 -34.55 26.54
CA THR A 408 -38.18 -34.71 27.68
C THR A 408 -37.97 -36.18 28.07
N GLY A 409 -36.73 -36.60 28.36
CA GLY A 409 -36.43 -37.94 28.88
C GLY A 409 -35.03 -38.06 29.47
N THR A 410 -34.93 -38.09 30.80
CA THR A 410 -33.68 -38.14 31.59
C THR A 410 -32.99 -39.51 31.58
N GLY A 411 -31.66 -39.50 31.48
CA GLY A 411 -30.77 -40.19 32.44
C GLY A 411 -30.25 -41.59 32.10
N ALA A 412 -28.92 -41.70 31.99
CA ALA A 412 -28.09 -42.70 32.69
C ALA A 412 -26.60 -42.36 32.54
N VAL A 413 -25.84 -42.44 33.64
CA VAL A 413 -24.37 -42.35 33.65
C VAL A 413 -23.82 -43.76 33.85
N SER A 414 -22.75 -44.13 33.15
CA SER A 414 -21.87 -45.24 33.54
C SER A 414 -20.48 -45.06 32.94
N GLU A 415 -19.47 -45.05 33.81
CA GLU A 415 -18.06 -45.08 33.44
C GLU A 415 -17.63 -46.52 33.13
N GLY A 416 -16.60 -46.70 32.30
CA GLY A 416 -16.06 -48.03 31.99
C GLY A 416 -14.93 -48.00 30.96
N SER A 417 -13.69 -47.99 31.44
CA SER A 417 -12.46 -48.23 30.66
C SER A 417 -12.41 -49.65 30.08
N ASP A 418 -11.86 -49.85 28.87
CA ASP A 418 -10.43 -50.18 28.70
C ASP A 418 -10.00 -50.28 27.21
N GLN A 419 -8.71 -50.52 26.96
CA GLN A 419 -8.03 -50.51 25.66
C GLN A 419 -8.34 -51.71 24.74
N GLY A 420 -8.29 -51.48 23.42
CA GLY A 420 -8.27 -52.54 22.41
C GLY A 420 -7.84 -52.03 21.03
N GLY A 421 -6.58 -52.25 20.64
CA GLY A 421 -6.06 -51.80 19.35
C GLY A 421 -6.51 -52.68 18.17
N GLN A 422 -6.89 -52.06 17.04
CA GLN A 422 -7.17 -52.75 15.78
C GLN A 422 -6.19 -52.31 14.68
N GLN A 423 -5.47 -53.27 14.11
CA GLN A 423 -4.72 -53.07 12.87
C GLN A 423 -5.66 -53.22 11.67
N ALA A 424 -5.80 -52.16 10.87
CA ALA A 424 -6.51 -52.23 9.60
C ALA A 424 -5.62 -52.88 8.51
N ALA A 425 -6.09 -53.97 7.91
CA ALA A 425 -5.43 -54.60 6.77
C ALA A 425 -5.75 -53.82 5.48
N LEU A 426 -4.72 -53.43 4.73
CA LEU A 426 -4.87 -52.74 3.44
C LEU A 426 -5.15 -53.73 2.31
N SER A 427 -6.09 -53.37 1.42
CA SER A 427 -6.45 -54.16 0.24
C SER A 427 -5.31 -54.24 -0.78
N GLY A 428 -5.16 -55.41 -1.44
CA GLY A 428 -4.03 -55.74 -2.32
C GLY A 428 -3.84 -54.79 -3.52
N GLY A 429 -4.87 -54.03 -3.92
CA GLY A 429 -4.73 -52.99 -4.96
C GLY A 429 -3.81 -51.83 -4.56
N ALA A 430 -3.73 -51.49 -3.27
CA ALA A 430 -2.86 -50.41 -2.79
C ALA A 430 -1.37 -50.77 -2.90
N LEU A 431 -1.02 -52.05 -2.79
CA LEU A 431 0.37 -52.52 -2.80
C LEU A 431 1.02 -52.38 -4.19
N ILE A 432 0.26 -52.60 -5.26
CA ILE A 432 0.76 -52.53 -6.65
C ILE A 432 1.01 -51.07 -7.06
N GLY A 433 0.11 -50.15 -6.70
CA GLY A 433 0.27 -48.71 -7.00
C GLY A 433 1.51 -48.09 -6.37
N VAL A 434 1.83 -48.47 -5.12
CA VAL A 434 3.05 -48.00 -4.42
C VAL A 434 4.32 -48.48 -5.12
N ILE A 435 4.37 -49.74 -5.57
CA ILE A 435 5.56 -50.29 -6.25
C ILE A 435 5.82 -49.54 -7.57
N VAL A 436 4.79 -49.30 -8.40
CA VAL A 436 4.94 -48.56 -9.66
C VAL A 436 5.36 -47.11 -9.40
N GLY A 437 4.77 -46.44 -8.40
CA GLY A 437 5.15 -45.08 -7.99
C GLY A 437 6.61 -44.97 -7.56
N CYS A 438 7.11 -45.91 -6.75
CA CYS A 438 8.50 -45.91 -6.29
C CYS A 438 9.50 -46.12 -7.44
N VAL A 439 9.18 -46.97 -8.44
CA VAL A 439 10.05 -47.18 -9.61
C VAL A 439 10.14 -45.92 -10.47
N LEU A 440 9.01 -45.25 -10.72
CA LEU A 440 8.99 -43.99 -11.49
C LEU A 440 9.73 -42.85 -10.77
N ALA A 441 9.58 -42.73 -9.45
CA ALA A 441 10.31 -41.74 -8.65
C ALA A 441 11.83 -41.98 -8.67
N ALA A 442 12.27 -43.25 -8.58
CA ALA A 442 13.69 -43.59 -8.67
C ALA A 442 14.30 -43.24 -10.04
N LEU A 443 13.57 -43.48 -11.13
CA LEU A 443 14.00 -43.10 -12.48
C LEU A 443 14.09 -41.58 -12.65
N LEU A 444 13.16 -40.82 -12.08
CA LEU A 444 13.19 -39.35 -12.10
C LEU A 444 14.41 -38.79 -11.37
N ILE A 445 14.73 -39.32 -10.18
CA ILE A 445 15.90 -38.91 -9.39
C ILE A 445 17.21 -39.21 -10.14
N LEU A 446 17.30 -40.36 -10.80
CA LEU A 446 18.46 -40.71 -11.63
C LEU A 446 18.63 -39.76 -12.84
N ALA A 447 17.53 -39.37 -13.49
CA ALA A 447 17.55 -38.40 -14.59
C ALA A 447 17.99 -36.99 -14.14
N ILE A 448 17.53 -36.54 -12.97
CA ILE A 448 17.95 -35.26 -12.37
C ILE A 448 19.43 -35.32 -11.99
N ALA A 449 19.89 -36.41 -11.37
CA ALA A 449 21.29 -36.61 -11.02
C ALA A 449 22.20 -36.62 -12.26
N SER A 450 21.80 -37.29 -13.35
CA SER A 450 22.56 -37.26 -14.61
C SER A 450 22.59 -35.86 -15.24
N PHE A 451 21.48 -35.11 -15.20
CA PHE A 451 21.44 -33.73 -15.71
C PHE A 451 22.41 -32.82 -14.95
N PHE A 452 22.42 -32.86 -13.62
CA PHE A 452 23.38 -32.08 -12.82
C PHE A 452 24.83 -32.53 -13.04
N PHE A 453 25.08 -33.82 -13.23
CA PHE A 453 26.42 -34.34 -13.52
C PHE A 453 26.92 -33.89 -14.91
N MET A 454 26.07 -33.94 -15.94
CA MET A 454 26.36 -33.42 -17.28
C MET A 454 26.59 -31.90 -17.26
N ARG A 455 25.76 -31.13 -16.55
CA ARG A 455 25.93 -29.68 -16.39
C ARG A 455 27.24 -29.35 -15.67
N ARG A 456 27.61 -30.09 -14.62
CA ARG A 456 28.87 -29.91 -13.88
C ARG A 456 30.10 -30.29 -14.70
N ARG A 457 29.98 -31.23 -15.64
CA ARG A 457 31.02 -31.53 -16.63
C ARG A 457 31.20 -30.34 -17.59
N ASN A 458 30.11 -29.85 -18.19
CA ASN A 458 30.16 -28.73 -19.13
C ASN A 458 30.69 -27.42 -18.51
N SER A 459 30.47 -27.20 -17.20
CA SER A 459 31.06 -26.06 -16.48
C SER A 459 32.57 -26.17 -16.20
N ARG A 460 33.16 -27.37 -16.26
CA ARG A 460 34.62 -27.53 -16.11
C ARG A 460 35.37 -27.15 -17.38
N ASP A 461 34.82 -27.51 -18.53
CA ASP A 461 35.41 -27.21 -19.84
C ASP A 461 35.44 -25.68 -20.13
N ILE A 462 34.59 -24.89 -19.46
CA ILE A 462 34.55 -23.41 -19.55
C ILE A 462 35.62 -22.73 -18.66
N GLN A 463 36.12 -23.40 -17.61
CA GLN A 463 37.12 -22.81 -16.71
C GLN A 463 38.58 -22.92 -17.21
N GLU A 464 38.90 -23.81 -18.16
CA GLU A 464 40.23 -23.81 -18.80
C GLU A 464 40.42 -22.69 -19.84
N ILE A 465 39.34 -22.06 -20.32
CA ILE A 465 39.41 -21.01 -21.34
C ILE A 465 39.76 -19.63 -20.75
N ASN A 466 39.62 -19.44 -19.43
CA ASN A 466 39.80 -18.14 -18.77
C ASN A 466 40.98 -18.09 -17.78
N GLN A 467 42.21 -18.28 -18.28
CA GLN A 467 43.42 -17.78 -17.62
C GLN A 467 44.16 -16.77 -18.52
N PRO A 468 44.47 -15.55 -18.02
CA PRO A 468 45.18 -14.55 -18.80
C PRO A 468 46.68 -14.90 -18.90
N ARG A 469 47.20 -15.11 -20.12
CA ARG A 469 48.65 -15.14 -20.35
C ARG A 469 49.23 -13.75 -20.08
N ARG A 470 50.29 -13.68 -19.26
CA ARG A 470 51.12 -12.48 -19.15
C ARG A 470 51.83 -12.24 -20.48
N GLY A 471 51.65 -11.06 -21.06
CA GLY A 471 52.51 -10.55 -22.13
C GLY A 471 53.63 -9.67 -21.57
N SER A 472 54.82 -9.80 -22.13
CA SER A 472 55.86 -8.77 -22.13
C SER A 472 56.32 -8.59 -23.58
N PRO A 473 56.70 -7.38 -24.02
CA PRO A 473 56.72 -7.04 -25.44
C PRO A 473 58.08 -7.28 -26.09
N ASP A 474 58.10 -7.67 -27.37
CA ASP A 474 59.12 -7.17 -28.30
C ASP A 474 58.78 -7.37 -29.80
N ALA A 475 59.45 -6.57 -30.64
CA ALA A 475 59.78 -6.77 -32.06
C ALA A 475 58.68 -6.99 -33.15
N SER A 476 58.36 -5.89 -33.85
CA SER A 476 58.52 -5.63 -35.31
C SER A 476 58.33 -6.70 -36.41
N GLU A 477 57.92 -6.20 -37.60
CA GLU A 477 57.83 -6.85 -38.93
C GLU A 477 56.68 -7.89 -39.09
N GLY A 478 56.04 -8.06 -40.25
CA GLY A 478 56.17 -7.38 -41.54
C GLY A 478 55.13 -7.90 -42.56
N LEU A 479 54.97 -7.14 -43.65
CA LEU A 479 54.26 -7.43 -44.92
C LEU A 479 53.92 -8.91 -45.24
N GLN A 480 52.66 -9.21 -45.61
CA GLN A 480 52.28 -9.50 -47.02
C GLN A 480 50.79 -9.76 -47.26
N VAL A 481 50.40 -9.56 -48.52
CA VAL A 481 49.08 -9.78 -49.13
C VAL A 481 49.05 -11.18 -49.76
N ASP A 482 47.92 -11.88 -49.72
CA ASP A 482 47.47 -12.64 -50.89
C ASP A 482 45.94 -12.72 -50.97
N GLN A 483 45.44 -13.08 -52.15
CA GLN A 483 44.14 -12.70 -52.72
C GLN A 483 43.37 -13.93 -53.27
N GLY A 484 42.03 -13.81 -53.35
CA GLY A 484 41.15 -14.76 -54.03
C GLY A 484 39.73 -14.69 -53.45
N ASP A 485 38.75 -14.05 -54.11
CA ASP A 485 37.97 -14.56 -55.27
C ASP A 485 36.97 -15.65 -54.84
N THR A 486 35.68 -15.72 -55.22
CA THR A 486 34.71 -14.86 -55.96
C THR A 486 33.27 -15.30 -55.50
N LEU A 487 32.09 -14.84 -55.96
CA LEU A 487 31.62 -14.04 -57.11
C LEU A 487 30.28 -13.30 -56.77
N TYR A 488 29.81 -12.53 -57.76
CA TYR A 488 28.49 -11.94 -58.10
C TYR A 488 27.18 -12.63 -57.60
N SER A 489 25.97 -12.05 -57.66
CA SER A 489 25.38 -10.68 -57.89
C SER A 489 23.84 -10.89 -58.03
N THR A 490 22.88 -10.00 -57.73
CA THR A 490 22.43 -8.77 -58.44
C THR A 490 21.13 -8.34 -57.71
N THR A 491 20.96 -7.18 -57.05
CA THR A 491 20.85 -5.78 -57.50
C THR A 491 19.58 -5.41 -58.28
N VAL A 492 18.68 -4.60 -57.68
CA VAL A 492 17.82 -3.62 -58.39
C VAL A 492 17.79 -2.34 -57.54
N VAL A 493 18.70 -1.40 -57.79
CA VAL A 493 18.50 -0.07 -58.43
C VAL A 493 17.94 1.03 -57.50
N SER A 494 18.58 2.19 -57.60
CA SER A 494 18.43 3.40 -56.78
C SER A 494 17.98 4.60 -57.62
N SER A 495 17.48 5.65 -56.98
CA SER A 495 17.56 7.02 -57.53
C SER A 495 17.99 8.04 -56.45
N LYS A 496 19.22 8.55 -56.62
CA LYS A 496 19.79 9.90 -56.31
C LYS A 496 18.96 10.86 -55.42
N GLY A 497 19.51 11.57 -54.42
CA GLY A 497 20.71 12.44 -54.41
C GLY A 497 20.22 13.89 -54.14
N GLU A 498 20.88 14.85 -53.48
CA GLU A 498 22.28 15.11 -53.04
C GLU A 498 22.19 15.75 -51.62
N ASP A 499 22.95 15.37 -50.59
CA ASP A 499 24.33 15.73 -50.22
C ASP A 499 24.62 17.23 -49.96
N PHE A 500 24.83 17.61 -48.69
CA PHE A 500 26.10 18.22 -48.24
C PHE A 500 26.28 18.12 -46.73
N THR A 501 27.53 17.99 -46.29
CA THR A 501 27.95 17.73 -44.89
C THR A 501 28.48 18.98 -44.18
N GLU A 502 28.36 19.02 -42.85
CA GLU A 502 29.35 19.70 -41.99
C GLU A 502 29.55 18.94 -40.66
N LYS A 503 30.81 18.82 -40.23
CA LYS A 503 31.24 18.28 -38.93
C LYS A 503 31.62 19.45 -38.02
N ILE A 504 31.24 19.41 -36.74
CA ILE A 504 31.92 20.17 -35.67
C ILE A 504 32.19 19.24 -34.48
N GLU A 505 33.33 19.48 -33.81
CA GLU A 505 34.01 18.57 -32.90
C GLU A 505 33.55 18.66 -31.43
N LEU A 506 33.83 17.61 -30.67
CA LEU A 506 33.75 17.57 -29.20
C LEU A 506 35.16 17.69 -28.59
N PRO A 507 35.37 18.51 -27.55
CA PRO A 507 36.53 18.38 -26.66
C PRO A 507 36.19 17.57 -25.40
N ALA A 508 37.16 16.82 -24.88
CA ALA A 508 37.03 15.97 -23.70
C ALA A 508 37.96 16.42 -22.53
N ASN A 509 37.62 15.92 -21.33
CA ASN A 509 38.45 15.83 -20.12
C ASN A 509 38.81 17.10 -19.33
N SER A 510 38.49 17.07 -18.03
CA SER A 510 39.51 17.21 -16.97
C SER A 510 39.12 16.44 -15.71
N ILE A 511 40.11 16.00 -14.93
CA ILE A 511 39.95 15.10 -13.78
C ILE A 511 40.18 15.84 -12.46
N GLY A 512 39.20 15.74 -11.56
CA GLY A 512 39.37 15.56 -10.11
C GLY A 512 40.12 16.60 -9.26
N ARG A 513 39.41 17.17 -8.26
CA ARG A 513 39.97 17.49 -6.93
C ARG A 513 38.92 17.29 -5.83
N ARG A 514 39.35 16.76 -4.69
CA ARG A 514 38.58 16.72 -3.42
C ARG A 514 38.91 17.93 -2.55
N THR A 515 38.15 18.04 -1.45
CA THR A 515 38.38 18.80 -0.19
C THR A 515 37.81 20.21 -0.11
N PRO A 516 37.40 20.68 1.09
CA PRO A 516 36.84 19.93 2.24
C PRO A 516 35.50 20.51 2.76
N LEU A 517 34.92 19.90 3.81
CA LEU A 517 33.89 20.56 4.61
C LEU A 517 34.43 21.86 5.23
N GLN A 518 33.56 22.84 5.41
CA GLN A 518 33.80 23.97 6.30
C GLN A 518 32.58 24.13 7.23
N GLU A 519 32.83 24.10 8.54
CA GLU A 519 31.84 24.45 9.56
C GLU A 519 31.41 25.92 9.41
N LEU A 520 30.13 26.18 9.65
CA LEU A 520 29.62 27.53 9.87
C LEU A 520 29.19 27.65 11.32
N ASP A 521 30.12 28.16 12.12
CA ASP A 521 29.96 28.45 13.54
C ASP A 521 29.04 29.67 13.73
N ALA A 522 28.32 29.70 14.86
CA ALA A 522 27.23 30.64 15.10
C ALA A 522 27.57 31.68 16.17
N THR A 523 27.57 32.97 15.81
CA THR A 523 27.31 34.07 16.79
C THR A 523 26.93 35.37 16.06
N PRO A 524 26.10 36.25 16.67
CA PRO A 524 25.49 37.39 15.98
C PRO A 524 26.29 38.69 16.15
N GLN A 525 26.19 39.58 15.16
CA GLN A 525 26.58 40.99 15.33
C GLN A 525 25.38 41.93 15.17
N ASN A 526 25.11 42.70 16.22
CA ASN A 526 24.32 43.91 16.15
C ASN A 526 25.09 44.97 15.35
N LEU A 527 24.48 45.56 14.33
CA LEU A 527 24.81 46.92 13.90
C LEU A 527 23.53 47.67 13.56
N ASN A 528 23.46 48.91 14.04
CA ASN A 528 22.33 49.83 13.96
C ASN A 528 22.85 51.16 13.37
N LEU A 529 21.96 52.10 13.03
CA LEU A 529 22.19 53.39 12.30
C LEU A 529 22.15 53.24 10.76
N GLY A 530 21.52 54.14 9.99
CA GLY A 530 20.68 55.31 10.33
C GLY A 530 19.60 55.52 9.24
N LYS A 531 18.38 55.96 9.59
CA LYS A 531 17.93 57.33 9.89
C LYS A 531 17.76 58.25 8.66
N SER A 532 16.50 58.56 8.35
CA SER A 532 16.07 59.79 7.67
C SER A 532 14.75 60.26 8.31
N ASP A 533 14.75 61.44 8.91
CA ASP A 533 13.60 62.05 9.62
C ASP A 533 12.65 62.81 8.67
N ALA A 534 11.36 62.91 9.05
CA ALA A 534 10.33 63.93 8.73
C ALA A 534 8.92 63.27 8.69
N ASP A 535 7.84 63.81 9.27
CA ASP A 535 7.68 64.98 10.16
C ASP A 535 6.46 64.78 11.11
N VAL A 536 6.28 65.69 12.07
CA VAL A 536 5.58 65.53 13.35
C VAL A 536 4.13 66.06 13.35
N ARG A 537 3.22 65.41 14.12
CA ARG A 537 2.17 66.09 14.92
C ARG A 537 1.96 65.43 16.30
N HIS A 538 1.75 66.28 17.30
CA HIS A 538 1.58 66.00 18.75
C HIS A 538 0.28 65.20 19.08
N ILE A 539 0.25 64.25 20.04
CA ILE A 539 0.31 64.33 21.53
C ILE A 539 -0.94 65.04 22.12
N PRO A 540 -1.59 64.54 23.21
CA PRO A 540 -1.02 63.75 24.31
C PRO A 540 -1.74 62.44 24.74
N ALA A 541 -1.02 61.65 25.54
CA ALA A 541 -1.56 60.54 26.34
C ALA A 541 -1.92 61.01 27.77
N MET A 542 -2.83 60.29 28.45
CA MET A 542 -3.02 60.42 29.89
C MET A 542 -3.02 59.08 30.63
N ASN A 543 -1.98 58.94 31.44
CA ASN A 543 -1.93 58.38 32.80
C ASN A 543 -2.11 56.87 33.06
N ARG A 544 -1.32 56.39 34.03
CA ARG A 544 -1.31 55.03 34.60
C ARG A 544 -2.18 54.98 35.87
N SER A 545 -2.71 53.81 36.23
CA SER A 545 -2.41 53.08 37.50
C SER A 545 -3.47 52.02 37.88
N PRO A 546 -3.16 51.03 38.75
CA PRO A 546 -3.86 49.73 38.80
C PRO A 546 -4.65 49.46 40.10
N LEU A 547 -5.09 48.19 40.26
CA LEU A 547 -5.77 47.49 41.39
C LEU A 547 -7.27 47.29 41.15
N SER A 548 -7.82 46.07 41.24
CA SER A 548 -7.92 45.31 42.50
C SER A 548 -8.19 43.80 42.32
N VAL A 549 -7.98 43.05 43.41
CA VAL A 549 -8.21 41.60 43.54
C VAL A 549 -9.53 41.35 44.27
N ILE A 550 -10.38 40.45 43.79
CA ILE A 550 -11.44 39.81 44.60
C ILE A 550 -11.45 38.29 44.34
N LYS A 551 -11.53 37.51 45.41
CA LYS A 551 -11.64 36.04 45.39
C LYS A 551 -13.10 35.59 45.38
N GLY A 552 -13.38 34.58 44.55
CA GLY A 552 -14.25 33.43 44.86
C GLY A 552 -15.76 33.65 45.01
N PHE A 553 -16.54 32.83 44.32
CA PHE A 553 -17.41 31.82 44.95
C PHE A 553 -17.95 30.87 43.86
N ALA A 554 -17.98 29.57 44.15
CA ALA A 554 -18.77 28.60 43.39
C ALA A 554 -20.11 28.37 44.11
N PRO A 555 -21.17 28.02 43.37
CA PRO A 555 -21.87 26.78 43.72
C PRO A 555 -22.21 25.92 42.49
N ALA A 556 -22.45 24.63 42.73
CA ALA A 556 -22.83 23.68 41.70
C ALA A 556 -24.35 23.61 41.47
N ALA A 557 -24.79 23.51 40.21
CA ALA A 557 -26.11 22.98 39.86
C ALA A 557 -26.18 22.38 38.44
N LYS A 558 -26.84 21.22 38.38
CA LYS A 558 -27.28 20.38 37.26
C LYS A 558 -27.58 21.02 35.88
N ALA A 559 -27.07 20.31 34.85
CA ALA A 559 -27.77 19.68 33.72
C ALA A 559 -28.80 20.43 32.84
N SER A 560 -28.71 20.11 31.54
CA SER A 560 -29.67 20.32 30.44
C SER A 560 -29.75 21.71 29.79
N SER A 561 -29.16 21.82 28.60
CA SER A 561 -29.86 22.38 27.43
C SER A 561 -29.25 21.89 26.12
N VAL A 562 -30.11 21.48 25.19
CA VAL A 562 -29.80 21.27 23.77
C VAL A 562 -29.26 22.58 23.18
N TYR A 563 -28.26 22.51 22.30
CA TYR A 563 -27.81 23.65 21.51
C TYR A 563 -28.37 23.53 20.09
N GLU A 564 -29.55 24.10 19.86
CA GLU A 564 -30.01 24.41 18.51
C GLU A 564 -29.23 25.62 17.99
N MET A 565 -28.68 25.54 16.77
CA MET A 565 -28.17 26.71 16.07
C MET A 565 -29.30 27.34 15.25
N PRO A 566 -29.38 28.68 15.17
CA PRO A 566 -30.48 29.35 14.49
C PRO A 566 -30.44 29.15 12.97
N ASP A 567 -31.58 28.76 12.42
CA ASP A 567 -31.81 28.61 10.98
C ASP A 567 -31.91 29.98 10.30
N THR A 568 -30.94 30.32 9.45
CA THR A 568 -30.98 31.55 8.63
C THR A 568 -31.40 31.22 7.21
N SER A 569 -32.71 31.22 6.99
CA SER A 569 -33.32 31.12 5.67
C SER A 569 -32.91 32.29 4.77
N LEU A 570 -32.36 32.01 3.58
CA LEU A 570 -32.21 32.97 2.49
C LEU A 570 -32.77 32.39 1.18
N ASN A 571 -33.57 33.22 0.50
CA ASN A 571 -34.47 32.79 -0.57
C ASN A 571 -33.76 32.44 -1.88
N HIS A 572 -34.19 31.33 -2.51
CA HIS A 572 -34.02 31.12 -3.95
C HIS A 572 -35.12 31.83 -4.75
N PRO A 573 -34.79 32.58 -5.81
CA PRO A 573 -35.72 32.84 -6.90
C PRO A 573 -35.68 31.68 -7.90
N ALA A 574 -36.85 31.15 -8.27
CA ALA A 574 -36.97 30.08 -9.26
C ALA A 574 -36.66 30.57 -10.70
N ARG A 575 -36.17 29.68 -11.55
CA ARG A 575 -36.25 29.84 -13.02
C ARG A 575 -36.66 28.52 -13.68
N ALA A 576 -37.65 28.60 -14.55
CA ALA A 576 -38.38 27.46 -15.10
C ALA A 576 -37.67 26.76 -16.27
N GLN A 577 -38.05 25.50 -16.50
CA GLN A 577 -37.80 24.78 -17.76
C GLN A 577 -38.65 25.36 -18.90
N GLY A 578 -38.16 25.26 -20.16
CA GLY A 578 -38.99 25.57 -21.33
C GLY A 578 -38.22 25.61 -22.66
N LYS A 579 -38.25 24.47 -23.37
CA LYS A 579 -37.63 24.15 -24.67
C LYS A 579 -36.13 23.85 -24.65
#